data_AF-A0A133VGZ4-F1
#
_entry.id   AF-A0A133VGZ4-F1
#
_cell.length_a   1.000
_cell.length_b   1.000
_cell.length_c   1.000
_cell.angle_alpha   90.00
_cell.angle_beta   90.00
_cell.angle_gamma   90.00
#
_symmetry.space_group_name_H-M   'P 1'
#
loop_
_entity.id
_entity.type
_entity.pdbx_description
1 polymer ?
#
loop_
_entity_poly.entity_id
_entity_poly.type
_entity_poly.pdbx_seq_one_letter_code
_entity_poly.pdbx_strand_id
1 'polypeptide(L)'
;MKRKIITIEKDLKEGKINKRKNRFILDVKFNSKNEKVYLQNTGALSTVIKSKRKILCEKITKKERKTNYNAFAIKTDNTFAIVKSSLANLTFSKSLEKNLLKSFKNHIILSQEPILPEKGRADFLLKNTTNDTQNFGSVLTCSWWNLKLQQFLPSPDMVRYILDHTR
;
A
#
# COMPACT_ATOMS: atom_id res chain seq x y z
N MET A 1 24.60 1.85 3.95
CA MET A 1 24.08 3.21 3.72
C MET A 1 22.57 3.14 3.43
N LYS A 2 21.71 3.83 4.18
CA LYS A 2 20.25 3.84 3.91
C LYS A 2 19.97 4.71 2.69
N ARG A 3 19.43 4.13 1.61
CA ARG A 3 19.03 4.90 0.41
C ARG A 3 17.58 5.37 0.54
N LYS A 4 17.36 6.67 0.40
CA LYS A 4 16.02 7.28 0.42
C LYS A 4 15.32 7.02 -0.92
N ILE A 5 14.24 6.24 -0.91
CA ILE A 5 13.47 5.93 -2.12
C ILE A 5 12.52 7.08 -2.45
N ILE A 6 11.63 7.43 -1.52
CA ILE A 6 10.67 8.52 -1.64
C ILE A 6 10.69 9.43 -0.42
N THR A 7 10.31 10.69 -0.62
CA THR A 7 9.97 11.64 0.45
C THR A 7 8.50 11.99 0.27
N ILE A 8 7.73 11.98 1.35
CA ILE A 8 6.34 12.41 1.33
C ILE A 8 6.19 13.53 2.36
N GLU A 9 5.95 14.74 1.87
CA GLU A 9 5.71 15.92 2.71
C GLU A 9 4.21 16.11 2.84
N LYS A 10 3.69 15.76 4.02
CA LYS A 10 2.26 15.83 4.33
C LYS A 10 2.10 16.28 5.77
N ASP A 11 1.14 17.18 5.97
CA ASP A 11 0.64 17.50 7.30
C ASP A 11 -0.22 16.34 7.81
N LEU A 12 0.40 15.50 8.64
CA LEU A 12 -0.26 14.35 9.23
C LEU A 12 -0.78 14.70 10.62
N LYS A 13 -2.07 14.47 10.83
CA LYS A 13 -2.70 14.59 12.13
C LYS A 13 -2.55 13.30 12.91
N GLU A 14 -2.00 13.40 14.11
CA GLU A 14 -1.89 12.27 15.03
C GLU A 14 -3.21 12.01 15.76
N GLY A 15 -3.59 10.74 15.89
CA GLY A 15 -4.70 10.28 16.72
C GLY A 15 -4.45 8.90 17.33
N LYS A 16 -5.45 8.37 18.03
CA LYS A 16 -5.45 7.01 18.58
C LYS A 16 -6.61 6.20 18.03
N ILE A 17 -6.33 4.98 17.60
CA ILE A 17 -7.36 4.06 17.08
C ILE A 17 -8.28 3.66 18.23
N ASN A 18 -9.58 3.86 18.07
CA ASN A 18 -10.57 3.29 18.96
C ASN A 18 -10.89 1.85 18.54
N LYS A 19 -11.40 1.68 17.31
CA LYS A 19 -11.69 0.37 16.69
C LYS A 19 -11.77 0.44 15.17
N ARG A 20 -11.65 -0.71 14.50
CA ARG A 20 -12.00 -0.87 13.08
C ARG A 20 -13.49 -1.15 12.96
N LYS A 21 -14.23 -0.33 12.23
CA LYS A 21 -15.69 -0.47 12.07
C LYS A 21 -16.04 -1.44 10.94
N ASN A 22 -15.29 -1.37 9.83
CA ASN A 22 -15.40 -2.27 8.70
C ASN A 22 -14.09 -2.25 7.89
N ARG A 23 -14.04 -2.93 6.74
CA ARG A 23 -12.82 -3.01 5.92
C ARG A 23 -12.28 -1.65 5.44
N PHE A 24 -13.11 -0.60 5.44
CA PHE A 24 -12.77 0.73 4.93
C PHE A 24 -12.77 1.84 5.98
N ILE A 25 -13.24 1.61 7.22
CA ILE A 25 -13.46 2.66 8.20
C ILE A 25 -12.81 2.32 9.53
N LEU A 26 -11.99 3.25 10.02
CA LEU A 26 -11.48 3.30 11.38
C LEU A 26 -12.23 4.38 12.18
N ASP A 27 -12.48 4.07 13.43
CA ASP A 27 -12.89 5.04 14.45
C ASP A 27 -11.62 5.51 15.16
N VAL A 28 -11.31 6.80 15.06
CA VAL A 28 -10.06 7.38 15.57
C VAL A 28 -10.38 8.57 16.46
N LYS A 29 -9.78 8.59 17.64
CA LYS A 29 -9.85 9.71 18.56
C LYS A 29 -8.73 10.70 18.25
N PHE A 30 -9.11 11.91 17.87
CA PHE A 30 -8.23 13.07 17.76
C PHE A 30 -8.51 14.01 18.92
N ASN A 31 -7.53 14.22 19.80
CA ASN A 31 -7.73 14.95 21.06
C ASN A 31 -8.94 14.37 21.83
N SER A 32 -10.03 15.12 21.96
CA SER A 32 -11.25 14.70 22.66
C SER A 32 -12.37 14.22 21.72
N LYS A 33 -12.19 14.27 20.39
CA LYS A 33 -13.25 13.97 19.40
C LYS A 33 -13.00 12.66 18.67
N ASN A 34 -14.04 11.85 18.52
CA ASN A 34 -14.02 10.66 17.66
C ASN A 34 -14.39 11.03 16.22
N GLU A 35 -13.62 10.54 15.26
CA GLU A 35 -13.80 10.81 13.83
C GLU A 35 -13.71 9.50 13.04
N LYS A 36 -14.47 9.44 11.93
CA LYS A 36 -14.36 8.35 10.96
C LYS A 36 -13.20 8.64 10.02
N VAL A 37 -12.26 7.69 9.95
CA VAL A 37 -11.07 7.75 9.08
C VAL A 37 -11.18 6.67 8.02
N TYR A 38 -10.97 7.04 6.76
CA TYR A 38 -10.98 6.10 5.65
C TYR A 38 -9.68 5.30 5.58
N LEU A 39 -9.79 3.98 5.53
CA LEU A 39 -8.70 3.04 5.39
C LEU A 39 -8.61 2.57 3.94
N GLN A 40 -7.60 3.06 3.23
CA GLN A 40 -7.23 2.66 1.87
C GLN A 40 -6.48 1.32 1.87
N ASN A 41 -7.04 0.31 2.53
CA ASN A 41 -6.48 -1.04 2.60
C ASN A 41 -7.56 -2.04 3.02
N THR A 42 -7.85 -3.00 2.14
CA THR A 42 -8.87 -4.04 2.37
C THR A 42 -8.38 -5.19 3.23
N GLY A 43 -7.06 -5.34 3.44
CA GLY A 43 -6.48 -6.43 4.22
C GLY A 43 -6.92 -6.43 5.68
N ALA A 44 -6.81 -7.59 6.33
CA ALA A 44 -7.24 -7.77 7.73
C ALA A 44 -6.46 -6.90 8.72
N LEU A 45 -5.15 -6.70 8.47
CA LEU A 45 -4.27 -5.81 9.24
C LEU A 45 -4.35 -6.02 10.77
N SER A 46 -4.70 -7.22 11.24
CA SER A 46 -4.98 -7.54 12.65
C SER A 46 -3.77 -7.33 13.57
N THR A 47 -2.57 -7.50 13.03
CA THR A 47 -1.31 -7.26 13.73
C THR A 47 -0.93 -5.78 13.77
N VAL A 48 -1.55 -4.93 12.95
CA VAL A 48 -1.26 -3.48 12.82
C VAL A 48 -2.35 -2.62 13.48
N ILE A 49 -3.62 -2.90 13.18
CA ILE A 49 -4.77 -2.15 13.69
C ILE A 49 -5.15 -2.73 15.06
N LYS A 50 -4.66 -2.10 16.13
CA LYS A 50 -5.06 -2.41 17.51
C LYS A 50 -5.60 -1.15 18.19
N SER A 51 -6.53 -1.33 19.12
CA SER A 51 -7.05 -0.23 19.92
C SER A 51 -5.93 0.49 20.67
N LYS A 52 -6.10 1.79 20.89
CA LYS A 52 -5.17 2.72 21.52
C LYS A 52 -3.86 2.96 20.78
N ARG A 53 -3.57 2.26 19.68
CA ARG A 53 -2.37 2.53 18.87
C ARG A 53 -2.43 3.91 18.23
N LYS A 54 -1.27 4.55 18.19
CA LYS A 54 -1.08 5.83 17.51
C LYS A 54 -1.23 5.64 16.00
N ILE A 55 -1.98 6.54 15.38
CA ILE A 55 -2.20 6.57 13.93
C ILE A 55 -1.91 7.99 13.42
N LEU A 56 -1.29 8.06 12.24
CA LEU A 56 -1.10 9.27 11.47
C LEU A 56 -2.13 9.31 10.35
N CYS A 57 -2.83 10.43 10.22
CA CYS A 57 -3.93 10.60 9.29
C CYS A 57 -3.71 11.84 8.42
N GLU A 58 -3.95 11.70 7.12
CA GLU A 58 -3.94 12.79 6.15
C GLU A 58 -5.32 13.47 6.13
N LYS A 59 -5.38 14.78 6.35
CA LYS A 59 -6.63 15.55 6.24
C LYS A 59 -7.02 15.71 4.76
N ILE A 60 -8.30 15.53 4.45
CA ILE A 60 -8.85 15.67 3.11
C ILE A 60 -9.92 16.76 3.10
N THR A 61 -9.85 17.67 2.14
CA THR A 61 -10.71 18.87 2.05
C THR A 61 -11.81 18.77 0.97
N LYS A 62 -11.93 17.63 0.29
CA LYS A 62 -12.92 17.44 -0.79
C LYS A 62 -14.36 17.36 -0.23
N LYS A 63 -15.23 18.28 -0.67
CA LYS A 63 -16.62 18.45 -0.17
C LYS A 63 -17.51 17.21 -0.29
N GLU A 64 -17.28 16.36 -1.28
CA GLU A 64 -18.13 15.18 -1.55
C GLU A 64 -17.82 13.96 -0.67
N ARG A 65 -16.75 14.00 0.14
CA ARG A 65 -16.32 12.82 0.90
C ARG A 65 -17.09 12.67 2.20
N LYS A 66 -17.49 11.43 2.49
CA LYS A 66 -18.09 11.01 3.77
C LYS A 66 -17.10 11.04 4.96
N THR A 67 -15.80 11.24 4.71
CA THR A 67 -14.74 11.24 5.73
C THR A 67 -13.75 12.37 5.48
N ASN A 68 -13.32 13.01 6.57
CA ASN A 68 -12.39 14.15 6.53
C ASN A 68 -10.92 13.73 6.56
N TYR A 69 -10.63 12.43 6.73
CA TYR A 69 -9.28 11.92 6.91
C TYR A 69 -9.07 10.57 6.24
N ASN A 70 -7.86 10.36 5.71
CA ASN A 70 -7.37 9.06 5.29
C ASN A 70 -6.32 8.54 6.29
N ALA A 71 -6.37 7.25 6.62
CA ALA A 71 -5.34 6.59 7.38
C ALA A 71 -4.04 6.55 6.54
N PHE A 72 -2.94 7.02 7.12
CA PHE A 72 -1.65 7.07 6.44
C PHE A 72 -0.70 5.99 6.96
N ALA A 73 -0.41 6.02 8.26
CA ALA A 73 0.46 5.06 8.91
C ALA A 73 0.05 4.80 10.36
N ILE A 74 0.31 3.60 10.87
CA ILE A 74 0.01 3.20 12.24
C ILE A 74 1.31 2.85 12.95
N LYS A 75 1.49 3.40 14.15
CA LYS A 75 2.64 3.08 15.00
C LYS A 75 2.53 1.64 15.46
N THR A 76 3.50 0.83 15.06
CA THR A 76 3.83 -0.46 15.66
C THR A 76 5.03 -0.27 16.59
N ASP A 77 5.44 -1.33 17.27
CA ASP A 77 6.39 -1.28 18.40
C ASP A 77 7.58 -0.36 18.10
N ASN A 78 8.36 -0.67 17.06
CA ASN A 78 9.58 0.10 16.74
C ASN A 78 9.46 0.99 15.49
N THR A 79 8.35 0.95 14.74
CA THR A 79 8.25 1.66 13.46
C THR A 79 6.82 2.08 13.13
N PHE A 80 6.62 2.74 11.99
CA PHE A 80 5.30 3.00 11.43
C PHE A 80 5.04 2.04 10.27
N ALA A 81 3.93 1.31 10.35
CA ALA A 81 3.41 0.56 9.22
C ALA A 81 2.57 1.51 8.36
N ILE A 82 3.00 1.73 7.12
CA ILE A 82 2.21 2.48 6.14
C ILE A 82 0.99 1.62 5.78
N VAL A 83 -0.21 2.17 5.96
CA VAL A 83 -1.48 1.48 5.67
C VAL A 83 -2.21 2.07 4.46
N LYS A 84 -1.63 3.09 3.82
CA LYS A 84 -2.11 3.66 2.56
C LYS A 84 -1.56 2.83 1.39
N SER A 85 -2.37 1.93 0.82
CA SER A 85 -1.89 0.95 -0.16
C SER A 85 -1.34 1.57 -1.44
N SER A 86 -1.88 2.71 -1.87
CA SER A 86 -1.41 3.46 -3.04
C SER A 86 0.07 3.88 -2.95
N LEU A 87 0.66 3.93 -1.76
CA LEU A 87 2.08 4.21 -1.61
C LEU A 87 2.99 3.05 -2.01
N ALA A 88 2.49 1.80 -2.05
CA ALA A 88 3.28 0.67 -2.49
C ALA A 88 3.64 0.78 -3.98
N ASN A 89 2.65 1.05 -4.82
CA ASN A 89 2.82 1.24 -6.27
C ASN A 89 3.78 2.41 -6.54
N LEU A 90 3.61 3.55 -5.84
CA LEU A 90 4.53 4.68 -5.93
C LEU A 90 5.97 4.31 -5.52
N THR A 91 6.13 3.56 -4.43
CA THR A 91 7.44 3.12 -3.95
C THR A 91 8.11 2.19 -4.94
N PHE A 92 7.36 1.24 -5.52
CA PHE A 92 7.86 0.33 -6.55
C PHE A 92 8.31 1.10 -7.78
N SER A 93 7.46 1.97 -8.33
CA SER A 93 7.79 2.81 -9.49
C SER A 93 9.04 3.64 -9.26
N LYS A 94 9.16 4.31 -8.11
CA LYS A 94 10.36 5.10 -7.77
C LYS A 94 11.60 4.26 -7.52
N SER A 95 11.44 3.04 -7.01
CA SER A 95 12.56 2.10 -6.86
C SER A 95 13.06 1.60 -8.21
N LEU A 96 12.15 1.38 -9.15
CA LEU A 96 12.47 0.97 -10.51
C LEU A 96 13.19 2.08 -11.28
N GLU A 97 12.64 3.31 -11.26
CA GLU A 97 13.28 4.51 -11.86
C GLU A 97 14.71 4.72 -11.36
N LYS A 98 14.96 4.45 -10.07
CA LYS A 98 16.27 4.60 -9.42
C LYS A 98 17.17 3.38 -9.56
N ASN A 99 16.78 2.37 -10.34
CA ASN A 99 17.52 1.12 -10.52
C ASN A 99 17.90 0.42 -9.19
N LEU A 100 17.01 0.49 -8.19
CA LEU A 100 17.25 -0.09 -6.86
C LEU A 100 16.85 -1.57 -6.77
N LEU A 101 16.07 -2.06 -7.74
CA LEU A 101 15.54 -3.42 -7.76
C LEU A 101 16.35 -4.29 -8.71
N LYS A 102 17.27 -5.11 -8.17
CA LYS A 102 18.19 -5.94 -8.97
C LYS A 102 17.46 -6.84 -9.98
N SER A 103 16.36 -7.48 -9.57
CA SER A 103 15.57 -8.38 -10.43
C SER A 103 14.84 -7.66 -11.56
N PHE A 104 14.66 -6.34 -11.46
CA PHE A 104 14.00 -5.52 -12.46
C PHE A 104 14.99 -4.62 -13.20
N LYS A 105 16.28 -4.99 -13.21
CA LYS A 105 17.28 -4.28 -14.02
C LYS A 105 16.78 -4.25 -15.48
N ASN A 106 16.95 -3.10 -16.13
CA ASN A 106 16.51 -2.87 -17.51
C ASN A 106 14.99 -2.97 -17.73
N HIS A 107 14.17 -2.86 -16.67
CA HIS A 107 12.72 -2.78 -16.82
C HIS A 107 12.25 -1.33 -16.72
N ILE A 108 11.30 -0.97 -17.58
CA ILE A 108 10.59 0.32 -17.56
C ILE A 108 9.09 0.07 -17.40
N ILE A 109 8.35 1.07 -16.87
CA ILE A 109 6.89 1.04 -16.82
C ILE A 109 6.36 1.61 -18.13
N LEU A 110 5.60 0.81 -18.88
CA LEU A 110 4.86 1.26 -20.06
C LEU A 110 3.52 1.89 -19.69
N SER A 111 2.80 1.28 -18.74
CA SER A 111 1.52 1.79 -18.27
C SER A 111 1.24 1.37 -16.83
N GLN A 112 0.39 2.15 -16.16
CA GLN A 112 -0.16 1.86 -14.84
C GLN A 112 -1.61 1.44 -14.98
N GLU A 113 -2.05 0.49 -14.16
CA GLU A 113 -3.43 -0.04 -14.20
C GLU A 113 -3.87 -0.58 -15.58
N PRO A 114 -3.04 -1.31 -16.36
CA PRO A 114 -3.47 -1.87 -17.64
C PRO A 114 -4.60 -2.89 -17.45
N ILE A 115 -5.51 -2.96 -18.44
CA ILE A 115 -6.54 -4.00 -18.50
C ILE A 115 -5.86 -5.32 -18.86
N LEU A 116 -6.19 -6.38 -18.12
CA LEU A 116 -5.72 -7.73 -18.43
C LEU A 116 -6.54 -8.34 -19.58
N PRO A 117 -5.94 -9.23 -20.41
CA PRO A 117 -6.63 -9.82 -21.56
C PRO A 117 -7.97 -10.49 -21.25
N GLU A 118 -8.07 -11.18 -20.11
CA GLU A 118 -9.32 -11.81 -19.68
C GLU A 118 -10.18 -10.86 -18.85
N LYS A 119 -9.74 -10.57 -17.62
CA LYS A 119 -10.51 -9.76 -16.66
C LYS A 119 -9.60 -9.16 -15.60
N GLY A 120 -9.93 -7.94 -15.20
CA GLY A 120 -9.24 -7.23 -14.12
C GLY A 120 -8.16 -6.30 -14.65
N ARG A 121 -7.32 -5.82 -13.73
CA ARG A 121 -6.22 -4.90 -14.00
C ARG A 121 -5.00 -5.34 -13.23
N ALA A 122 -3.83 -5.21 -13.85
CA ALA A 122 -2.55 -5.30 -13.13
C ALA A 122 -2.16 -3.91 -12.62
N ASP A 123 -1.22 -3.81 -11.69
CA ASP A 123 -0.72 -2.51 -11.25
C ASP A 123 0.15 -1.84 -12.33
N PHE A 124 0.95 -2.63 -13.06
CA PHE A 124 1.89 -2.15 -14.08
C PHE A 124 1.97 -3.07 -15.30
N LEU A 125 2.18 -2.47 -16.48
CA LEU A 125 2.77 -3.15 -17.63
C LEU A 125 4.26 -2.78 -17.67
N LEU A 126 5.13 -3.77 -17.56
CA LEU A 126 6.58 -3.60 -17.57
C LEU A 126 7.16 -4.04 -18.90
N LYS A 127 8.17 -3.33 -19.40
CA LYS A 127 8.96 -3.72 -20.57
C LYS A 127 10.40 -3.93 -20.17
N ASN A 128 10.96 -5.08 -20.52
CA ASN A 128 12.39 -5.32 -20.44
C ASN A 128 13.05 -4.77 -21.71
N THR A 129 13.92 -3.78 -21.56
CA THR A 129 14.58 -3.10 -22.70
C THR A 129 15.70 -3.92 -23.33
N THR A 130 16.09 -5.05 -22.73
CA THR A 130 17.18 -5.90 -23.25
C THR A 130 16.67 -6.89 -24.29
N ASN A 131 15.50 -7.48 -24.05
CA ASN A 131 14.92 -8.53 -24.91
C ASN A 131 13.54 -8.16 -25.47
N ASP A 132 13.13 -6.89 -25.32
CA ASP A 132 11.87 -6.32 -25.79
C ASP A 132 10.59 -6.98 -25.24
N THR A 133 10.70 -7.83 -24.21
CA THR A 133 9.55 -8.54 -23.63
C THR A 133 8.70 -7.65 -22.73
N GLN A 134 7.38 -7.91 -22.70
CA GLN A 134 6.42 -7.21 -21.86
C GLN A 134 5.79 -8.15 -20.85
N ASN A 135 5.61 -7.68 -19.61
CA ASN A 135 5.08 -8.48 -18.51
C ASN A 135 4.12 -7.64 -17.66
N PHE A 136 3.03 -8.24 -17.21
CA PHE A 136 2.14 -7.63 -16.23
C PHE A 136 2.71 -7.82 -14.81
N GLY A 137 2.72 -6.75 -14.02
CA GLY A 137 3.21 -6.75 -12.65
C GLY A 137 2.13 -6.28 -11.68
N SER A 138 1.99 -6.98 -10.55
CA SER A 138 1.17 -6.52 -9.42
C SER A 138 2.03 -6.28 -8.20
N VAL A 139 1.77 -5.18 -7.49
CA VAL A 139 2.43 -4.75 -6.28
C VAL A 139 1.45 -4.88 -5.13
N LEU A 140 1.72 -5.83 -4.26
CA LEU A 140 0.85 -6.11 -3.14
C LEU A 140 1.48 -5.58 -1.83
N THR A 141 0.66 -4.99 -0.95
CA THR A 141 1.14 -4.50 0.36
C THR A 141 1.27 -5.63 1.37
N CYS A 142 2.44 -5.77 1.99
CA CYS A 142 2.65 -6.62 3.16
C CYS A 142 2.70 -5.78 4.44
N SER A 143 1.78 -6.03 5.38
CA SER A 143 1.80 -5.36 6.69
C SER A 143 1.68 -6.34 7.85
N TRP A 144 1.72 -7.64 7.58
CA TRP A 144 1.72 -8.66 8.63
C TRP A 144 3.14 -8.81 9.19
N TRP A 145 3.30 -8.48 10.46
CA TRP A 145 4.57 -8.54 11.18
C TRP A 145 4.55 -9.69 12.17
N ASN A 146 5.37 -10.72 11.93
CA ASN A 146 5.79 -11.70 12.93
C ASN A 146 7.33 -11.72 12.93
N LEU A 147 7.95 -11.79 14.12
CA LEU A 147 9.38 -11.56 14.40
C LEU A 147 10.38 -12.43 13.61
N LYS A 148 9.91 -13.34 12.75
CA LYS A 148 10.73 -14.15 11.85
C LYS A 148 10.30 -14.15 10.38
N LEU A 149 9.11 -13.66 10.01
CA LEU A 149 8.61 -13.73 8.63
C LEU A 149 7.67 -12.55 8.30
N GLN A 150 7.91 -11.88 7.17
CA GLN A 150 6.90 -11.05 6.49
C GLN A 150 6.07 -11.98 5.62
N GLN A 151 4.85 -12.34 6.06
CA GLN A 151 3.98 -13.23 5.29
C GLN A 151 2.89 -12.46 4.55
N PHE A 152 2.76 -12.76 3.27
CA PHE A 152 1.61 -12.45 2.45
C PHE A 152 0.46 -13.40 2.84
N LEU A 153 -0.72 -12.87 3.14
CA LEU A 153 -1.96 -13.66 3.11
C LEU A 153 -2.87 -13.04 2.05
N PRO A 154 -2.66 -13.31 0.75
CA PRO A 154 -3.73 -13.16 -0.22
C PRO A 154 -4.65 -14.38 -0.08
N SER A 155 -5.92 -14.25 -0.49
CA SER A 155 -6.70 -15.45 -0.78
C SER A 155 -5.93 -16.31 -1.81
N PRO A 156 -5.97 -17.65 -1.71
CA PRO A 156 -5.20 -18.57 -2.56
C PRO A 156 -5.31 -18.28 -4.07
N ASP A 157 -6.42 -17.67 -4.50
CA ASP A 157 -6.73 -17.41 -5.91
C ASP A 157 -5.91 -16.29 -6.56
N MET A 158 -5.32 -15.35 -5.79
CA MET A 158 -4.63 -14.16 -6.35
C MET A 158 -3.15 -14.38 -6.69
N VAL A 159 -2.48 -15.36 -6.08
CA VAL A 159 -1.02 -15.58 -6.29
C VAL A 159 -0.75 -16.48 -7.50
N ARG A 160 -1.71 -17.32 -7.88
CA ARG A 160 -1.54 -18.28 -8.97
C ARG A 160 -1.64 -17.65 -10.36
N TYR A 161 -2.34 -16.51 -10.49
CA TYR A 161 -2.65 -15.90 -11.79
C TYR A 161 -1.48 -15.07 -12.37
N ILE A 162 -0.53 -14.60 -11.55
CA ILE A 162 0.54 -13.68 -11.98
C ILE A 162 1.77 -14.41 -12.56
N LEU A 163 1.92 -15.73 -12.31
CA LEU A 163 3.08 -16.49 -12.79
C LEU A 163 2.82 -17.30 -14.07
N ASP A 164 1.57 -17.55 -14.45
CA ASP A 164 1.25 -18.52 -15.52
C ASP A 164 0.97 -17.93 -16.91
N HIS A 165 0.91 -16.59 -17.09
CA HIS A 165 0.57 -15.98 -18.39
C HIS A 165 1.74 -15.30 -19.11
N THR A 166 2.96 -15.80 -18.87
CA THR A 166 4.10 -15.55 -19.79
C THR A 166 4.20 -16.71 -20.76
N ARG A 167 3.47 -16.62 -21.87
CA ARG A 167 3.75 -17.35 -23.10
C ARG A 167 3.90 -16.35 -24.24
#